data_AF-A0A0C9YN40-F1
#
_entry.id   AF-A0A0C9YN40-F1
#
_cell.length_a   1.000
_cell.length_b   1.000
_cell.length_c   1.000
_cell.angle_alpha   90.00
_cell.angle_beta   90.00
_cell.angle_gamma   90.00
#
_symmetry.space_group_name_H-M   'P 1'
#
loop_
_entity.id
_entity.type
_entity.pdbx_description
1 polymer ?
#
loop_
_entity_poly.entity_id
_entity_poly.type
_entity_poly.pdbx_seq_one_letter_code
_entity_poly.pdbx_strand_id
1 'polypeptide(L)' 'MSIDHEAVRGVERGLDRALWDGLEVTGPGADERCDAMFLEPASTAGRRQELTRKRERLTTAKAELRQLNL' A
#
# COMPACT_ATOMS: atom_id res chain seq x y z
N MET A 1 25.97 -1.96 28.10
CA MET A 1 24.86 -2.07 27.12
C MET A 1 23.91 -0.86 27.15
N SER A 2 24.38 0.36 27.47
CA SER A 2 23.54 1.57 27.46
C SER A 2 23.38 2.18 26.06
N ILE A 3 24.40 2.03 25.21
CA ILE A 3 24.42 2.57 23.84
C ILE A 3 23.32 1.93 22.99
N ASP A 4 23.11 0.62 23.07
CA ASP A 4 22.04 -0.06 22.34
C ASP A 4 20.65 0.38 22.81
N HIS A 5 20.50 0.62 24.11
CA HIS A 5 19.21 1.02 24.68
C HIS A 5 18.82 2.45 24.30
N GLU A 6 19.78 3.39 24.28
CA GLU A 6 19.55 4.77 23.84
C GLU A 6 19.44 4.90 22.32
N ALA A 7 20.19 4.12 21.54
CA ALA A 7 20.06 4.12 20.09
C ALA A 7 18.68 3.62 19.65
N VAL A 8 18.20 2.50 20.22
CA VAL A 8 16.89 1.94 19.87
C VAL A 8 15.74 2.84 20.34
N ARG A 9 15.75 3.31 21.60
CA ARG A 9 14.68 4.18 22.11
C ARG A 9 14.76 5.62 21.61
N GLY A 10 15.95 6.09 21.25
CA GLY A 10 16.16 7.39 20.60
C GLY A 10 15.55 7.41 19.21
N VAL A 11 15.71 6.31 18.46
CA VAL A 11 15.01 6.11 17.19
C VAL A 11 13.50 6.08 17.43
N GLU A 12 12.98 5.28 18.36
CA GLU A 12 11.53 5.23 18.64
C GLU A 12 10.91 6.60 18.98
N ARG A 13 11.62 7.44 19.76
CA ARG A 13 11.13 8.77 20.15
C ARG A 13 11.22 9.81 19.03
N GLY A 14 12.15 9.64 18.09
CA GLY A 14 12.42 10.58 17.01
C GLY A 14 11.84 10.18 15.67
N LEU A 15 11.42 8.92 15.51
CA LEU A 15 11.02 8.35 14.23
C LEU A 15 9.83 9.08 13.63
N ASP A 16 8.78 9.33 14.41
CA ASP A 16 7.59 10.03 13.91
C ASP A 16 7.97 11.40 13.36
N ARG A 17 8.72 12.20 14.13
CA ARG A 17 9.18 13.51 13.68
C ARG A 17 10.08 13.41 12.45
N ALA A 18 11.00 12.46 12.42
CA ALA A 18 11.88 12.23 11.28
C ALA A 18 11.12 11.81 10.02
N LEU A 19 10.05 11.04 10.16
CA LEU A 19 9.16 10.67 9.06
C LEU A 19 8.35 11.88 8.58
N TRP A 20 7.78 12.68 9.49
CA TRP A 20 7.03 13.90 9.11
C TRP A 20 7.92 14.93 8.41
N ASP A 21 9.13 15.16 8.94
CA ASP A 21 10.11 16.10 8.38
C ASP A 21 10.66 15.55 7.04
N GLY A 22 10.98 14.25 6.97
CA GLY A 22 11.61 13.65 5.78
C GLY A 22 10.64 13.33 4.63
N LEU A 23 9.38 13.02 4.93
CA LEU A 23 8.36 12.77 3.90
C LEU A 23 7.75 14.06 3.36
N GLU A 24 7.95 15.20 4.05
CA GLU A 24 7.44 16.52 3.67
C GLU A 24 5.94 16.50 3.31
N VAL A 25 5.16 15.70 4.04
CA VAL A 25 3.71 15.50 3.84
C VAL A 25 2.87 16.67 4.35
N THR A 26 3.51 17.78 4.73
CA THR A 26 2.87 19.05 5.08
C THR A 26 3.60 20.21 4.40
N GLY A 27 2.94 21.35 4.24
CA GLY A 27 3.51 22.55 3.60
C GLY A 27 3.30 22.61 2.08
N PRO A 28 3.93 23.59 1.40
CA PRO A 28 3.73 23.79 -0.03
C PRO A 28 4.12 22.55 -0.86
N GLY A 29 3.24 22.15 -1.80
CA GLY A 29 3.45 20.99 -2.66
C GLY A 29 3.29 19.63 -1.97
N ALA A 30 2.78 19.59 -0.73
CA ALA A 30 2.55 18.33 -0.01
C ALA A 30 1.56 17.43 -0.76
N ASP A 31 0.48 18.00 -1.31
CA ASP A 31 -0.53 17.24 -2.06
C ASP A 31 0.09 16.53 -3.28
N GLU A 32 0.89 17.23 -4.09
CA GLU A 32 1.56 16.66 -5.26
C GLU A 32 2.59 15.57 -4.88
N ARG A 33 3.34 15.77 -3.80
CA ARG A 33 4.27 14.75 -3.27
C ARG A 33 3.52 13.53 -2.77
N CYS A 34 2.44 13.73 -2.02
CA CYS A 34 1.58 12.65 -1.56
C CYS A 34 1.01 11.87 -2.74
N ASP A 35 0.47 12.56 -3.75
CA ASP A 35 -0.03 11.92 -4.97
C ASP A 35 1.04 11.07 -5.63
N ALA A 36 2.27 11.60 -5.78
CA ALA A 36 3.40 10.86 -6.34
C ALA A 36 3.81 9.64 -5.48
N MET A 37 3.79 9.76 -4.15
CA MET A 37 4.10 8.66 -3.23
C MET A 37 3.05 7.55 -3.24
N PHE A 38 1.77 7.89 -3.50
CA PHE A 38 0.67 6.93 -3.57
C PHE A 38 0.50 6.29 -4.95
N LEU A 39 1.30 6.68 -5.96
CA LEU A 39 1.28 6.03 -7.26
C LEU A 39 1.67 4.56 -7.15
N GLU A 40 0.73 3.68 -7.48
CA GLU A 40 0.95 2.24 -7.50
C GLU A 40 1.96 1.87 -8.59
N PRO A 41 2.98 1.03 -8.29
CA PRO A 41 3.89 0.52 -9.31
C PRO A 41 3.13 -0.20 -10.43
N ALA A 42 3.54 0.01 -11.68
CA ALA A 42 2.87 -0.57 -12.86
C ALA A 42 2.76 -2.11 -12.80
N SER A 43 3.76 -2.78 -12.21
CA SER A 43 3.74 -4.23 -12.00
C SER A 43 2.64 -4.66 -11.03
N THR A 44 2.46 -3.94 -9.93
CA THR A 44 1.39 -4.17 -8.93
C THR A 44 0.03 -3.91 -9.56
N ALA A 45 -0.13 -2.79 -10.27
CA ALA A 45 -1.37 -2.45 -10.97
C ALA A 45 -1.76 -3.51 -12.01
N GLY A 46 -0.80 -3.97 -12.81
CA GLY A 46 -1.00 -5.03 -13.79
C GLY A 46 -1.42 -6.35 -13.14
N ARG A 47 -0.74 -6.75 -12.06
CA ARG A 47 -1.08 -7.97 -11.32
C ARG A 47 -2.46 -7.89 -10.69
N ARG A 48 -2.83 -6.74 -10.11
CA ARG A 48 -4.17 -6.48 -9.56
C ARG A 48 -5.24 -6.64 -10.64
N GLN A 49 -5.04 -6.04 -11.81
CA GLN A 49 -5.98 -6.17 -12.93
C GLN A 49 -6.12 -7.62 -13.42
N GLU A 50 -5.02 -8.36 -13.51
CA GLU A 50 -5.03 -9.78 -13.89
C GLU A 50 -5.87 -10.61 -12.90
N LEU A 51 -5.64 -10.43 -11.60
CA LEU A 51 -6.36 -11.15 -10.56
C LEU A 51 -7.85 -10.78 -10.53
N THR A 52 -8.19 -9.50 -10.72
CA THR A 52 -9.59 -9.06 -10.81
C THR A 52 -10.31 -9.76 -11.95
N ARG A 53 -9.73 -9.81 -13.16
CA ARG A 53 -10.32 -10.51 -14.31
C ARG A 53 -10.48 -12.01 -14.06
N LYS A 54 -9.50 -12.65 -13.42
CA LYS A 54 -9.59 -14.07 -13.04
C LYS A 54 -10.74 -14.30 -12.07
N ARG A 55 -10.89 -13.43 -11.06
CA ARG A 55 -11.98 -13.52 -10.08
C ARG A 55 -13.35 -13.36 -10.74
N GLU A 56 -13.49 -12.38 -11.64
CA GLU A 56 -14.74 -12.16 -12.40
C GLU A 56 -15.12 -13.41 -13.19
N ARG A 57 -14.18 -13.97 -13.97
CA ARG A 57 -14.40 -15.21 -14.73
C ARG A 57 -14.83 -16.38 -13.85
N LEU A 58 -14.17 -16.58 -12.71
CA LEU A 58 -14.53 -17.64 -11.76
C LEU A 58 -15.91 -17.40 -11.14
N THR A 59 -16.27 -16.15 -10.87
CA THR A 59 -17.58 -15.78 -10.31
C THR A 59 -18.69 -16.04 -11.32
N THR A 60 -18.47 -15.69 -12.59
CA THR A 60 -19.40 -15.98 -13.68
C THR A 60 -19.57 -17.49 -13.87
N ALA A 61 -18.47 -18.24 -13.98
CA ALA A 61 -18.54 -19.70 -14.12
C ALA A 61 -19.27 -20.36 -12.94
N LYS A 62 -19.04 -19.88 -11.71
CA LYS A 62 -19.77 -20.34 -10.53
C LYS A 62 -21.27 -20.06 -10.62
N ALA A 63 -21.67 -18.89 -11.15
CA ALA A 63 -23.08 -18.54 -11.34
C ALA A 63 -23.73 -19.42 -12.42
N GLU A 64 -23.05 -19.64 -13.54
CA GLU A 64 -23.50 -20.53 -14.62
C GLU A 64 -23.66 -21.98 -14.13
N LEU A 65 -22.68 -22.51 -13.38
CA LEU A 65 -22.78 -23.85 -12.79
C LEU A 65 -23.96 -23.99 -11.82
N ARG A 66 -24.29 -22.93 -11.07
CA ARG A 66 -25.48 -22.91 -10.22
C ARG A 66 -26.79 -22.88 -11.02
N GLN A 67 -26.78 -22.37 -12.25
CA GLN A 67 -27.95 -22.34 -13.13
C GLN A 67 -28.11 -23.64 -13.95
N LEU A 68 -27.00 -24.34 -14.25
CA LEU A 68 -26.98 -25.57 -15.03
C LEU A 68 -27.19 -26.84 -14.20
N ASN A 69 -26.97 -26.79 -12.89
CA ASN A 69 -27.48 -27.82 -11.99
C ASN A 69 -29.00 -27.65 -11.82
N LEU A 70 -29.75 -28.72 -12.10
CA LEU A 70 -31.15 -28.98 -11.72
C LEU A 70 -31.62 -28.23 -10.46
#